data_AF-A0A1F9G2N3-F1
#
_entry.id   AF-A0A1F9G2N3-F1
#
_cell.length_a   1.000
_cell.length_b   1.000
_cell.length_c   1.000
_cell.angle_alpha   90.00
_cell.angle_beta   90.00
_cell.angle_gamma   90.00
#
_symmetry.space_group_name_H-M   'P 1'
#
loop_
_entity.id
_entity.type
_entity.pdbx_description
1 polymer ?
#
loop_
_entity_poly.entity_id
_entity_poly.type
_entity_poly.pdbx_seq_one_letter_code
_entity_poly.pdbx_strand_id
1 'polypeptide(L)'
;MNADSVRLVVIALLASAAALWLLLAWIYRVTGTWERVLSDDEQAEGGRTERITLGQLGPFVTGRRDVAGGWQQYSGLLVGPRLSLTRRDHGAQALARMGFPQGVAEKLEGEVMARLKLHVVESGLFLEGTFEPLKVEFTHQPPRITGMVPQPPQRRRYRRVQPLEERVPAFEEQPEATEA
;
A
#
# COMPACT_ATOMS: atom_id res chain seq x y z
N MET A 1 1.54 18.82 -44.65
CA MET A 1 2.34 17.97 -43.73
C MET A 1 2.02 16.52 -44.07
N ASN A 2 3.02 15.69 -44.40
CA ASN A 2 2.77 14.33 -44.88
C ASN A 2 2.37 13.42 -43.70
N ALA A 3 1.59 12.38 -43.99
CA ALA A 3 1.08 11.45 -42.96
C ALA A 3 2.21 10.83 -42.12
N ASP A 4 3.37 10.56 -42.74
CA ASP A 4 4.54 10.03 -42.06
C ASP A 4 5.17 11.03 -41.09
N SER A 5 5.21 12.31 -41.45
CA SER A 5 5.66 13.38 -40.54
C SER A 5 4.75 13.50 -39.32
N VAL A 6 3.42 13.39 -39.50
CA VAL A 6 2.46 13.38 -38.39
C VAL A 6 2.72 12.19 -37.47
N ARG A 7 2.90 10.98 -38.03
CA ARG A 7 3.19 9.76 -37.26
C ARG A 7 4.48 9.89 -36.46
N LEU A 8 5.55 10.38 -37.07
CA LEU A 8 6.84 10.58 -36.39
C LEU A 8 6.73 11.59 -35.23
N VAL A 9 6.02 12.70 -35.44
CA VAL A 9 5.78 13.68 -34.38
C VAL A 9 4.98 13.07 -33.23
N VAL A 10 3.92 12.31 -33.51
CA VAL A 10 3.13 11.64 -32.47
C VAL A 10 3.98 10.63 -31.69
N ILE A 11 4.79 9.82 -32.37
CA ILE A 11 5.70 8.86 -31.72
C ILE A 11 6.70 9.60 -30.82
N ALA A 12 7.33 10.66 -31.32
CA ALA A 12 8.30 11.45 -30.55
C ALA A 12 7.67 12.10 -29.31
N LEU A 13 6.44 12.61 -29.41
CA LEU A 13 5.70 13.16 -28.27
C LEU A 13 5.39 12.09 -27.22
N LEU A 14 4.91 10.92 -27.64
CA LEU A 14 4.63 9.80 -26.73
C LEU A 14 5.90 9.29 -26.03
N ALA A 15 7.00 9.17 -26.78
CA ALA A 15 8.29 8.76 -26.21
C ALA A 15 8.82 9.79 -25.20
N SER A 16 8.70 11.08 -25.51
CA SER A 16 9.12 12.16 -24.60
C SER A 16 8.27 12.19 -23.33
N ALA A 17 6.95 12.01 -23.46
CA ALA A 17 6.05 11.92 -22.32
C ALA A 17 6.37 10.70 -21.42
N ALA A 18 6.65 9.55 -22.03
CA ALA A 18 7.04 8.34 -21.30
C ALA A 18 8.39 8.52 -20.58
N ALA A 19 9.39 9.11 -21.25
CA ALA A 19 10.68 9.41 -20.64
C ALA A 19 10.54 10.39 -19.46
N LEU A 20 9.76 11.46 -19.62
CA LEU A 20 9.47 12.40 -18.55
C LEU A 20 8.76 11.71 -17.37
N TRP A 21 7.80 10.82 -17.63
CA TRP A 21 7.11 10.08 -16.58
C TRP A 21 8.06 9.16 -15.79
N LEU A 22 8.98 8.47 -16.47
CA LEU A 22 10.02 7.66 -15.83
C LEU A 22 10.97 8.51 -14.97
N LEU A 23 11.40 9.67 -15.48
CA LEU A 23 12.25 10.60 -14.74
C LEU A 23 11.55 11.15 -13.49
N LEU A 24 10.27 11.52 -13.60
CA LEU A 24 9.47 11.99 -12.46
C LEU A 24 9.35 10.92 -11.37
N ALA A 25 9.18 9.65 -11.75
CA ALA A 25 9.15 8.56 -10.79
C ALA A 25 10.49 8.36 -10.06
N TRP A 26 11.61 8.74 -10.69
CA TRP A 26 12.93 8.70 -10.06
C TRP A 26 13.16 9.83 -9.05
N ILE A 27 12.58 11.01 -9.30
CA ILE A 27 12.63 12.17 -8.39
C ILE A 27 11.82 11.89 -7.13
N TYR A 28 10.59 11.40 -7.29
CA TYR A 28 9.71 11.08 -6.16
C TYR A 28 9.88 9.62 -5.76
N ARG A 29 10.75 9.34 -4.79
CA ARG A 29 10.90 7.98 -4.25
C ARG A 29 9.91 7.72 -3.13
N VAL A 30 9.14 6.63 -3.24
CA VAL A 30 8.22 6.15 -2.19
C VAL A 30 8.64 4.81 -1.57
N THR A 31 9.78 4.25 -2.01
CA THR A 31 10.32 3.02 -1.44
C THR A 31 10.64 3.19 0.04
N GLY A 32 10.29 2.18 0.84
CA GLY A 32 10.60 2.12 2.26
C GLY A 32 9.41 1.70 3.11
N THR A 33 9.61 1.72 4.42
CA THR A 33 8.57 1.44 5.40
C THR A 33 7.93 2.74 5.87
N TRP A 34 6.61 2.74 5.96
CA TRP A 34 5.80 3.91 6.28
C TRP A 34 4.88 3.57 7.44
N GLU A 35 4.82 4.45 8.43
CA GLU A 35 4.04 4.28 9.64
C GLU A 35 2.96 5.35 9.72
N ARG A 36 1.71 4.94 9.96
CA ARG A 36 0.57 5.86 10.06
C ARG A 36 0.77 6.79 11.26
N VAL A 37 0.64 8.08 11.01
CA VAL A 37 0.54 9.11 12.05
C VAL A 37 -0.94 9.23 12.42
N LEU A 38 -1.27 8.94 13.68
CA LEU A 38 -2.63 9.06 14.21
C LEU A 38 -2.82 10.46 14.80
N SER A 39 -3.96 11.10 14.51
CA SER A 39 -4.37 12.29 15.27
C SER A 39 -4.78 11.94 16.70
N ASP A 40 -4.85 12.94 17.58
CA ASP A 40 -5.28 12.74 18.97
C ASP A 40 -6.70 12.16 19.04
N ASP A 41 -7.61 12.64 18.19
CA ASP A 41 -8.98 12.11 18.07
C ASP A 41 -8.96 10.63 17.62
N GLU A 42 -8.15 10.29 16.62
CA GLU A 42 -8.03 8.90 16.16
C GLU A 42 -7.44 8.00 17.24
N GLN A 43 -6.49 8.48 18.04
CA GLN A 43 -5.95 7.74 19.17
C GLN A 43 -7.02 7.51 20.25
N ALA A 44 -7.82 8.55 20.56
CA ALA A 44 -8.92 8.45 21.52
C ALA A 44 -10.00 7.46 21.07
N GLU A 45 -10.24 7.32 19.77
CA GLU A 45 -11.16 6.33 19.18
C GLU A 45 -10.57 4.91 19.07
N GLY A 46 -9.37 4.67 19.61
CA GLY A 46 -8.70 3.37 19.55
C GLY A 46 -8.04 3.08 18.20
N GLY A 47 -7.62 4.13 17.50
CA GLY A 47 -6.87 4.07 16.25
C GLY A 47 -5.64 3.20 16.39
N ARG A 48 -5.41 2.35 15.39
CA ARG A 48 -4.28 1.42 15.37
C ARG A 48 -3.14 1.94 14.51
N THR A 49 -1.92 1.84 15.04
CA THR A 49 -0.71 2.03 14.27
C THR A 49 -0.70 1.06 13.10
N GLU A 50 -0.44 1.58 11.90
CA GLU A 50 -0.37 0.82 10.66
C GLU A 50 1.01 1.03 10.06
N ARG A 51 1.69 -0.06 9.72
CA ARG A 51 2.99 -0.03 9.07
C ARG A 51 2.88 -0.74 7.72
N ILE A 52 3.21 -0.03 6.65
CA ILE A 52 3.20 -0.55 5.28
C ILE A 52 4.62 -0.47 4.72
N THR A 53 5.07 -1.51 4.02
CA THR A 53 6.34 -1.49 3.29
C THR A 53 6.05 -1.39 1.81
N LEU A 54 6.59 -0.36 1.16
CA LEU A 54 6.42 -0.09 -0.27
C LEU A 54 7.73 -0.31 -1.01
N GLY A 55 7.64 -1.00 -2.16
CA GLY A 55 8.68 -1.10 -3.18
C GLY A 55 8.26 -0.34 -4.43
N GLN A 56 9.24 0.16 -5.18
CA GLN A 56 9.00 0.96 -6.38
C GLN A 56 9.91 0.48 -7.52
N LEU A 57 9.31 0.25 -8.69
CA LEU A 57 10.02 0.00 -9.94
C LEU A 57 9.53 1.01 -10.99
N GLY A 58 10.32 2.08 -11.18
CA GLY A 58 9.88 3.24 -11.96
C GLY A 58 8.59 3.83 -11.36
N PRO A 59 7.51 3.98 -12.14
CA PRO A 59 6.24 4.51 -11.65
C PRO A 59 5.36 3.44 -10.98
N PHE A 60 5.71 2.16 -11.09
CA PHE A 60 4.94 1.09 -10.48
C PHE A 60 5.33 0.94 -9.00
N VAL A 61 4.33 0.92 -8.14
CA VAL A 61 4.51 0.79 -6.69
C VAL A 61 3.78 -0.45 -6.22
N THR A 62 4.49 -1.30 -5.48
CA THR A 62 3.92 -2.45 -4.79
C THR A 62 4.20 -2.35 -3.32
N GLY A 63 3.49 -3.09 -2.49
CA GLY A 63 3.75 -3.09 -1.07
C GLY A 63 3.02 -4.17 -0.32
N ARG A 64 3.37 -4.31 0.95
CA ARG A 64 2.81 -5.31 1.84
C ARG A 64 2.73 -4.78 3.27
N ARG A 65 1.73 -5.27 3.99
CA ARG A 65 1.61 -5.19 5.45
C ARG A 65 1.14 -6.53 5.97
N ASP A 66 1.80 -7.06 6.99
CA ASP A 66 1.30 -8.25 7.68
C ASP A 66 0.26 -7.87 8.73
N VAL A 67 -0.78 -8.69 8.85
CA VAL A 67 -1.86 -8.55 9.83
C VAL A 67 -2.09 -9.89 10.52
N ALA A 68 -2.68 -9.86 11.70
CA ALA A 68 -2.87 -11.10 12.45
C ALA A 68 -3.86 -12.03 11.71
N GLY A 69 -3.34 -13.14 11.16
CA GLY A 69 -4.11 -14.12 10.38
C GLY A 69 -4.11 -13.90 8.86
N GLY A 70 -3.25 -13.02 8.33
CA GLY A 70 -3.22 -12.72 6.89
C GLY A 70 -2.21 -11.63 6.51
N TRP A 71 -2.37 -11.06 5.32
CA TRP A 71 -1.58 -9.90 4.87
C TRP A 71 -2.38 -9.02 3.93
N GLN A 72 -1.99 -7.75 3.85
CA GLN A 72 -2.54 -6.76 2.94
C GLN A 72 -1.51 -6.47 1.87
N GLN A 73 -1.91 -6.60 0.61
CA GLN A 73 -1.08 -6.31 -0.55
C GLN A 73 -1.50 -4.96 -1.15
N TYR A 74 -0.51 -4.14 -1.47
CA TYR A 74 -0.70 -2.83 -2.08
C TYR A 74 -0.11 -2.85 -3.50
N SER A 75 -0.80 -2.25 -4.46
CA SER A 75 -0.31 -2.11 -5.83
C SER A 75 -0.88 -0.87 -6.50
N GLY A 76 -0.08 -0.15 -7.27
CA GLY A 76 -0.57 0.96 -8.07
C GLY A 76 0.54 1.78 -8.73
N LEU A 77 0.29 3.07 -8.89
CA LEU A 77 1.07 3.96 -9.74
C LEU A 77 1.44 5.25 -9.02
N LEU A 78 2.64 5.73 -9.32
CA LEU A 78 3.17 7.04 -8.97
C LEU A 78 3.18 7.92 -10.22
N VAL A 79 2.56 9.10 -10.12
CA VAL A 79 2.53 10.11 -11.19
C VAL A 79 2.96 11.44 -10.58
N GLY A 80 4.24 11.80 -10.78
CA GLY A 80 4.87 12.91 -10.05
C GLY A 80 4.82 12.65 -8.54
N PRO A 81 4.34 13.59 -7.70
CA PRO A 81 4.19 13.36 -6.27
C PRO A 81 2.94 12.56 -5.90
N ARG A 82 2.05 12.22 -6.85
CA ARG A 82 0.75 11.59 -6.56
C ARG A 82 0.87 10.07 -6.64
N LEU A 83 0.53 9.40 -5.56
CA LEU A 83 0.57 7.95 -5.40
C LEU A 83 -0.86 7.40 -5.31
N SER A 84 -1.26 6.57 -6.27
CA SER A 84 -2.53 5.85 -6.23
C SER A 84 -2.26 4.37 -5.96
N LEU A 85 -2.81 3.83 -4.88
CA LEU A 85 -2.68 2.41 -4.51
C LEU A 85 -4.04 1.75 -4.39
N THR A 86 -4.07 0.46 -4.71
CA THR A 86 -5.18 -0.45 -4.40
C THR A 86 -4.71 -1.42 -3.35
N ARG A 87 -5.52 -1.68 -2.32
CA ARG A 87 -5.27 -2.67 -1.27
C ARG A 87 -6.11 -3.92 -1.52
N ARG A 88 -5.46 -5.08 -1.51
CA ARG A 88 -6.09 -6.40 -1.48
C ARG A 88 -5.79 -7.09 -0.17
N ASP A 89 -6.78 -7.75 0.42
CA ASP A 89 -6.62 -8.40 1.72
C ASP A 89 -6.60 -9.92 1.53
N HIS A 90 -5.60 -10.59 2.10
CA HIS A 90 -5.37 -12.02 1.99
C HIS A 90 -5.40 -12.68 3.37
N GLY A 91 -5.78 -13.95 3.42
CA GLY A 91 -5.96 -14.71 4.65
C GLY A 91 -7.42 -14.68 5.15
N ALA A 92 -8.14 -15.77 4.90
CA ALA A 92 -9.51 -15.96 5.36
C ALA A 92 -9.68 -15.76 6.88
N GLN A 93 -8.65 -16.08 7.70
CA GLN A 93 -8.69 -15.85 9.15
C GLN A 93 -8.70 -14.37 9.51
N ALA A 94 -7.91 -13.54 8.81
CA ALA A 94 -7.93 -12.09 9.01
C ALA A 94 -9.31 -11.52 8.62
N LEU A 95 -9.90 -12.01 7.54
CA LEU A 95 -11.24 -11.63 7.09
C LEU A 95 -12.32 -12.07 8.10
N ALA A 96 -12.23 -13.29 8.64
CA ALA A 96 -13.13 -13.76 9.68
C ALA A 96 -13.06 -12.90 10.96
N ARG A 97 -11.85 -12.44 11.35
CA ARG A 97 -11.66 -11.51 12.47
C ARG A 97 -12.27 -10.13 12.23
N MET A 98 -12.50 -9.76 10.97
CA MET A 98 -13.24 -8.54 10.60
C MET A 98 -14.76 -8.75 10.62
N GLY A 99 -15.25 -9.95 10.99
CA GLY A 99 -16.66 -10.27 11.13
C GLY A 99 -17.30 -10.91 9.90
N PHE A 100 -16.51 -11.27 8.87
CA PHE A 100 -17.06 -11.96 7.70
C PHE A 100 -17.31 -13.46 8.02
N PRO A 101 -18.49 -14.01 7.67
CA PRO A 101 -18.71 -15.46 7.72
C PRO A 101 -17.68 -16.19 6.86
N GLN A 102 -17.29 -17.41 7.25
CA GLN A 102 -16.20 -18.15 6.58
C GLN A 102 -16.40 -18.27 5.06
N GLY A 103 -17.59 -18.65 4.59
CA GLY A 103 -17.86 -18.76 3.15
C GLY A 103 -17.89 -17.43 2.39
N VAL A 104 -17.97 -16.30 3.09
CA VAL A 104 -17.75 -14.95 2.51
C VAL A 104 -16.27 -14.59 2.56
N ALA A 105 -15.59 -14.86 3.67
CA ALA A 105 -14.16 -14.62 3.84
C ALA A 105 -13.32 -15.32 2.75
N GLU A 106 -13.60 -16.59 2.46
CA GLU A 106 -12.92 -17.35 1.39
C GLU A 106 -13.13 -16.73 0.00
N LYS A 107 -14.28 -16.08 -0.23
CA LYS A 107 -14.57 -15.39 -1.51
C LYS A 107 -13.95 -14.00 -1.60
N LEU A 108 -13.65 -13.37 -0.47
CA LEU A 108 -13.03 -12.04 -0.40
C LEU A 108 -11.51 -12.10 -0.42
N GLU A 109 -10.93 -13.30 -0.27
CA GLU A 109 -9.48 -13.46 -0.28
C GLU A 109 -8.86 -12.99 -1.60
N GLY A 110 -7.97 -12.01 -1.51
CA GLY A 110 -7.30 -11.40 -2.66
C GLY A 110 -8.13 -10.35 -3.39
N GLU A 111 -9.36 -10.08 -2.95
CA GLU A 111 -10.19 -9.03 -3.52
C GLU A 111 -9.75 -7.63 -3.10
N VAL A 112 -10.13 -6.64 -3.90
CA VAL A 112 -9.85 -5.23 -3.57
C VAL A 112 -10.73 -4.80 -2.41
N MET A 113 -10.11 -4.33 -1.33
CA MET A 113 -10.82 -3.93 -0.10
C MET A 113 -10.67 -2.43 0.20
N ALA A 114 -9.71 -1.75 -0.42
CA ALA A 114 -9.57 -0.30 -0.29
C ALA A 114 -8.77 0.32 -1.43
N ARG A 115 -8.90 1.64 -1.58
CA ARG A 115 -8.05 2.46 -2.43
C ARG A 115 -7.39 3.55 -1.60
N LEU A 116 -6.16 3.90 -1.95
CA LEU A 116 -5.42 5.00 -1.35
C LEU A 116 -5.04 5.99 -2.43
N LYS A 117 -5.24 7.28 -2.16
CA LYS A 117 -4.77 8.39 -3.00
C LYS A 117 -3.91 9.27 -2.11
N LEU A 118 -2.61 9.13 -2.24
CA LEU A 118 -1.61 9.76 -1.40
C LEU A 118 -0.75 10.73 -2.21
N HIS A 119 -0.07 11.62 -1.50
CA HIS A 119 0.84 12.61 -2.04
C HIS A 119 2.13 12.59 -1.24
N VAL A 120 3.25 12.59 -1.95
CA VAL A 120 4.57 12.77 -1.34
C VAL A 120 4.70 14.23 -0.92
N VAL A 121 4.87 14.47 0.39
CA VAL A 121 5.02 15.81 0.96
C VAL A 121 6.30 15.88 1.79
N GLU A 122 6.70 17.10 2.15
CA GLU A 122 7.90 17.39 2.97
C GLU A 122 9.14 16.66 2.45
N SER A 123 9.44 16.86 1.16
CA SER A 123 10.62 16.30 0.48
C SER A 123 10.76 14.77 0.57
N GLY A 124 9.64 14.04 0.72
CA GLY A 124 9.64 12.58 0.76
C GLY A 124 9.58 11.97 2.16
N LEU A 125 9.45 12.79 3.21
CA LEU A 125 9.33 12.31 4.59
C LEU A 125 7.92 11.81 4.93
N PHE A 126 6.90 12.30 4.24
CA PHE A 126 5.51 11.95 4.50
C PHE A 126 4.75 11.57 3.24
N LEU A 127 3.76 10.69 3.42
CA LEU A 127 2.67 10.45 2.49
C LEU A 127 1.37 10.95 3.11
N GLU A 128 0.66 11.83 2.43
CA GLU A 128 -0.63 12.37 2.89
C GLU A 128 -1.71 12.23 1.84
N GLY A 129 -2.92 11.89 2.25
CA GLY A 129 -4.08 11.94 1.37
C GLY A 129 -5.27 11.18 1.93
N THR A 130 -5.91 10.36 1.10
CA THR A 130 -7.14 9.67 1.45
C THR A 130 -7.02 8.15 1.36
N PHE A 131 -7.79 7.49 2.23
CA PHE A 131 -8.06 6.06 2.26
C PHE A 131 -9.56 5.86 2.06
N GLU A 132 -9.93 5.13 1.02
CA GLU A 132 -11.30 4.87 0.59
C GLU A 132 -11.56 3.36 0.79
N PRO A 133 -12.09 2.93 1.96
CA PRO A 133 -12.41 1.54 2.18
C PRO A 133 -13.62 1.11 1.35
N LEU A 134 -13.69 -0.16 0.98
CA LEU A 134 -14.88 -0.76 0.39
C LEU A 134 -15.65 -1.52 1.46
N LYS A 135 -16.90 -1.14 1.68
CA LYS A 135 -17.84 -1.91 2.51
C LYS A 135 -18.34 -3.08 1.68
N VAL A 136 -18.15 -4.28 2.20
CA VAL A 136 -18.73 -5.49 1.60
C VAL A 136 -20.10 -5.71 2.20
N GLU A 137 -21.10 -5.78 1.35
CA GLU A 137 -22.46 -6.16 1.72
C GLU A 137 -22.66 -7.64 1.44
N PHE A 138 -23.29 -8.35 2.37
CA PHE A 138 -23.52 -9.78 2.24
C PHE A 138 -24.78 -10.22 3.00
N THR A 139 -25.41 -11.28 2.50
CA THR A 139 -26.46 -12.01 3.23
C THR A 139 -25.84 -13.01 4.17
N HIS A 140 -26.45 -13.26 5.33
CA HIS A 140 -25.93 -14.22 6.31
C HIS A 140 -26.39 -15.65 6.05
N GLN A 141 -27.62 -15.85 5.54
CA GLN A 141 -28.20 -17.17 5.29
C GLN A 141 -28.99 -17.17 3.96
N PRO A 142 -28.45 -17.75 2.86
CA PRO A 142 -27.10 -18.28 2.73
C PRO A 142 -26.02 -17.17 2.64
N PRO A 143 -24.76 -17.44 3.04
CA PRO A 143 -23.65 -16.50 2.93
C PRO A 143 -23.33 -16.16 1.47
N ARG A 144 -23.65 -14.94 1.04
CA ARG A 144 -23.39 -14.45 -0.33
C ARG A 144 -23.05 -12.97 -0.32
N ILE A 145 -22.00 -12.60 -1.06
CA ILE A 145 -21.67 -11.20 -1.30
C ILE A 145 -22.75 -10.60 -2.20
N THR A 146 -23.37 -9.51 -1.77
CA THR A 146 -24.41 -8.77 -2.51
C THR A 146 -23.86 -7.53 -3.18
N GLY A 147 -22.77 -6.96 -2.67
CA GLY A 147 -22.15 -5.77 -3.26
C GLY A 147 -20.88 -5.34 -2.55
N MET A 148 -20.16 -4.43 -3.21
CA MET A 148 -19.01 -3.71 -2.65
C MET A 148 -19.22 -2.22 -2.87
N VAL A 149 -19.41 -1.48 -1.79
CA VAL A 149 -19.77 -0.06 -1.82
C VAL A 149 -18.62 0.77 -1.25
N PRO A 150 -18.06 1.74 -2.03
CA PRO A 150 -17.09 2.68 -1.49
C PRO A 150 -17.64 3.46 -0.30
N GLN A 151 -16.87 3.49 0.78
CA GLN A 151 -17.15 4.32 1.93
C GLN A 151 -16.57 5.73 1.76
N PRO A 152 -17.03 6.71 2.55
CA PRO A 152 -16.46 8.06 2.54
C PRO A 152 -14.94 8.03 2.73
N PRO A 153 -14.18 8.85 1.96
CA PRO A 153 -12.73 8.92 2.10
C PRO A 153 -12.32 9.36 3.51
N GLN A 154 -11.41 8.62 4.12
CA GLN A 154 -10.79 8.96 5.40
C GLN A 154 -9.43 9.60 5.14
N ARG A 155 -9.09 10.67 5.85
CA ARG A 155 -7.73 11.23 5.76
C ARG A 155 -6.71 10.24 6.30
N ARG A 156 -5.55 10.18 5.67
CA ARG A 156 -4.41 9.37 6.10
C ARG A 156 -3.12 10.14 5.94
N ARG A 157 -2.29 10.05 6.96
CA ARG A 157 -0.90 10.50 6.93
C ARG A 157 0.02 9.36 7.35
N TYR A 158 1.10 9.16 6.62
CA TYR A 158 2.16 8.23 6.95
C TYR A 158 3.49 8.96 7.02
N ARG A 159 4.31 8.60 8.01
CA ARG A 159 5.69 9.04 8.15
C ARG A 159 6.62 7.94 7.67
N ARG A 160 7.67 8.30 6.94
CA ARG A 160 8.71 7.34 6.58
C ARG A 160 9.45 6.91 7.83
N VAL A 161 9.53 5.59 8.03
CA VAL A 161 10.42 4.98 8.99
C VAL A 161 11.76 4.81 8.24
N GLN A 162 12.76 5.63 8.57
CA GLN A 162 14.14 5.36 8.14
C GLN A 162 14.55 3.97 8.65
N PRO A 163 15.53 3.29 8.03
CA PRO A 163 15.76 1.88 8.27
C PRO A 163 15.81 1.58 9.77
N LEU A 164 15.11 0.51 10.16
CA LEU A 164 15.43 -0.27 11.35
C LEU A 164 16.95 -0.33 11.40
N GLU A 165 17.59 0.16 12.48
CA GLU A 165 18.88 -0.40 12.85
C GLU A 165 18.68 -1.91 12.74
N GLU A 166 19.48 -2.50 11.86
CA GLU A 166 19.57 -3.93 11.71
C GLU A 166 19.80 -4.45 13.13
N ARG A 167 18.75 -5.02 13.75
CA ARG A 167 18.97 -5.95 14.86
C ARG A 167 19.69 -7.11 14.21
N VAL A 168 21.00 -6.95 14.01
CA VAL A 168 21.93 -8.05 13.93
C VAL A 168 21.55 -8.87 15.16
N PRO A 169 21.00 -10.09 15.02
CA PRO A 169 20.85 -10.95 16.17
C PRO A 169 22.24 -10.99 16.78
N ALA A 170 22.36 -10.55 18.04
CA ALA A 170 23.58 -10.75 18.78
C ALA A 170 23.90 -12.23 18.61
N PHE A 171 24.94 -12.54 17.85
CA PHE A 171 25.54 -13.85 17.93
C PHE A 171 25.97 -13.92 19.39
N GLU A 172 25.18 -14.63 20.20
CA GLU A 172 25.63 -15.10 21.49
C GLU A 172 26.90 -15.89 21.18
N GLU A 173 28.05 -15.27 21.43
CA GLU A 173 29.29 -15.98 21.59
C GLU A 173 29.02 -17.02 22.66
N GLN A 174 28.78 -18.26 22.24
CA GLN A 174 28.80 -19.39 23.15
C GLN A 174 30.18 -19.37 23.79
N PRO A 175 30.28 -19.27 25.13
CA PRO A 175 31.57 -19.35 25.78
C PRO A 175 32.15 -20.72 25.46
N GLU A 176 33.29 -20.69 24.79
CA GLU A 176 34.12 -21.85 24.50
C GLU A 176 34.38 -22.55 25.83
N ALA A 177 33.78 -23.74 26.01
CA ALA A 177 34.03 -24.58 27.15
C ALA A 177 35.48 -25.05 27.06
N THR A 178 36.37 -24.38 27.79
CA THR A 178 37.72 -24.89 28.03
C THR A 178 37.60 -26.14 28.90
N GLU A 179 37.58 -27.31 28.27
CA GLU A 179 37.87 -28.59 28.91
C GLU A 179 39.40 -28.80 29.02
N ALA A 180 39.80 -29.31 30.20
CA ALA A 180 41.08 -29.91 30.61
C ALA A 180 42.24 -28.98 30.98
#